data_AF-A0A818C6T0-F1
#
_entry.id   AF-A0A818C6T0-F1
#
_cell.length_a   1.000
_cell.length_b   1.000
_cell.length_c   1.000
_cell.angle_alpha   90.00
_cell.angle_beta   90.00
_cell.angle_gamma   90.00
#
_symmetry.space_group_name_H-M   'P 1'
#
loop_
_entity.id
_entity.type
_entity.pdbx_description
1 polymer ?
#
loop_
_entity_poly.entity_id
_entity_poly.type
_entity_poly.pdbx_seq_one_letter_code
_entity_poly.pdbx_strand_id
1 'polypeptide(L)'
;MTSNSESQGEWYTTDCGRTQFTLPVRYQNLVHIGYGASGTVIRATDTETGKYVAIKKIFHPFRSQMHAKQTYQRLKQLMYLNHPDAQVVQLYNVFTPEKNIDDFQTLYFVLNYVDYNLSRVIKRNVPFTEDQIKYIIYSLLRGLKFIHSAGIFHHELNPSDIGMDKNSNIAFFERGLMHRTLDPEIRSHIQCRWWRAPETTLCERYNGDKIDIWSTGCIMAELILLRRIFPGTDLLDQLDKIFDIIGTPDLAILNDIFIPITKTLTSGVSPEGIDFLDCLLTFDHRTRPTAEEALSHPFLKTFHDTMYEPTKEFLFDEHQAKVYSTAEWKSIIWQMIEEFVPPSWINDEDDIADD
;
A
#
# COMPACT_ATOMS: atom_id res chain seq x y z
N MET A 1 12.44 8.58 39.45
CA MET A 1 11.84 9.92 39.34
C MET A 1 10.60 9.78 38.50
N THR A 2 9.46 9.77 39.16
CA THR A 2 8.12 9.52 38.64
C THR A 2 7.67 10.72 37.81
N SER A 3 7.46 10.52 36.51
CA SER A 3 6.84 11.51 35.63
C SER A 3 5.36 11.60 35.95
N ASN A 4 4.93 12.77 36.43
CA ASN A 4 3.54 13.11 36.67
C ASN A 4 2.75 13.04 35.36
N SER A 5 1.85 12.05 35.23
CA SER A 5 0.77 12.09 34.25
C SER A 5 -0.35 12.96 34.83
N GLU A 6 -0.46 14.20 34.37
CA GLU A 6 -1.67 15.00 34.60
C GLU A 6 -2.83 14.31 33.87
N SER A 7 -3.68 13.63 34.64
CA SER A 7 -4.99 13.15 34.18
C SER A 7 -5.95 14.33 34.16
N GLN A 8 -6.04 15.03 33.03
CA GLN A 8 -7.12 15.97 32.75
C GLN A 8 -7.79 15.61 31.42
N GLY A 9 -9.02 15.11 31.49
CA GLY A 9 -9.89 14.92 30.33
C GLY A 9 -9.56 13.69 29.48
N GLU A 10 -10.36 13.47 28.44
CA GLU A 10 -10.38 12.30 27.55
C GLU A 10 -9.06 11.97 26.84
N TRP A 11 -7.98 12.71 27.08
CA TRP A 11 -6.71 12.65 26.35
C TRP A 11 -5.51 12.55 27.30
N TYR A 12 -4.42 11.97 26.82
CA TYR A 12 -3.13 11.97 27.51
C TYR A 12 -1.99 12.18 26.51
N THR A 13 -0.87 12.71 27.00
CA THR A 13 0.34 12.93 26.19
C THR A 13 1.48 12.07 26.71
N THR A 14 2.15 11.34 25.82
CA THR A 14 3.32 10.51 26.15
C THR A 14 4.30 10.43 24.99
N ASP A 15 5.57 10.21 25.30
CA ASP A 15 6.57 9.89 24.29
C ASP A 15 6.52 8.40 23.94
N CYS A 16 6.60 8.09 22.64
CA CYS A 16 6.77 6.72 22.15
C CYS A 16 7.82 6.73 21.04
N GLY A 17 8.97 6.12 21.30
CA GLY A 17 10.14 6.28 20.45
C GLY A 17 10.71 7.70 20.54
N ARG A 18 10.85 8.39 19.40
CA ARG A 18 11.37 9.76 19.28
C ARG A 18 10.27 10.79 19.02
N THR A 19 9.01 10.41 19.22
CA THR A 19 7.85 11.24 18.88
C THR A 19 6.91 11.29 20.06
N GLN A 20 6.45 12.50 20.37
CA GLN A 20 5.41 12.73 21.36
C GLN A 20 4.03 12.50 20.72
N PHE A 21 3.17 11.76 21.39
CA PHE A 21 1.80 11.46 20.98
C PHE A 21 0.83 12.05 21.99
N THR A 22 -0.27 12.63 21.49
CA THR A 22 -1.42 13.06 22.29
C THR A 22 -2.61 12.28 21.80
N LEU A 23 -3.11 11.36 22.62
CA LEU A 23 -4.06 10.32 22.23
C LEU A 23 -5.26 10.29 23.19
N PRO A 24 -6.44 9.87 22.73
CA PRO A 24 -7.54 9.54 23.62
C PRO A 24 -7.14 8.45 24.62
N VAL A 25 -7.66 8.52 25.85
CA VAL A 25 -7.43 7.51 26.91
C VAL A 25 -7.85 6.09 26.51
N ARG A 26 -8.67 5.96 25.47
CA ARG A 26 -9.03 4.68 24.82
C ARG A 26 -7.83 3.89 24.31
N TYR A 27 -6.78 4.54 23.82
CA TYR A 27 -5.64 3.85 23.22
C TYR A 27 -4.50 3.75 24.22
N GLN A 28 -4.14 2.53 24.64
CA GLN A 28 -3.18 2.27 25.72
C GLN A 28 -2.06 1.32 25.26
N ASN A 29 -1.07 1.06 26.13
CA ASN A 29 0.02 0.09 25.90
C ASN A 29 0.80 0.32 24.60
N LEU A 30 1.27 1.56 24.41
CA LEU A 30 1.89 2.00 23.17
C LEU A 30 3.24 1.29 22.93
N VAL A 31 3.43 0.77 21.72
CA VAL A 31 4.69 0.19 21.24
C VAL A 31 5.07 0.83 19.92
N HIS A 32 6.25 1.42 19.83
CA HIS A 32 6.76 1.98 18.59
C HIS A 32 7.04 0.88 17.55
N ILE A 33 6.43 0.95 16.36
CA ILE A 33 6.58 -0.07 15.31
C ILE A 33 7.30 0.42 14.06
N GLY A 34 7.36 1.73 13.80
CA GLY A 34 8.15 2.24 12.68
C GLY A 34 8.14 3.76 12.49
N TYR A 35 9.22 4.26 11.88
CA TYR A 35 9.30 5.61 11.31
C TYR A 35 9.14 5.50 9.79
N GLY A 36 8.22 6.28 9.23
CA GLY A 36 8.05 6.45 7.79
C GLY A 36 8.29 7.88 7.35
N ALA A 37 8.46 8.10 6.05
CA ALA A 37 8.60 9.43 5.47
C ALA A 37 7.39 10.34 5.74
N SER A 38 6.20 9.75 5.95
CA SER A 38 4.93 10.45 6.16
C SER A 38 4.47 10.51 7.62
N GLY A 39 5.19 9.90 8.56
CA GLY A 39 4.74 9.84 9.94
C GLY A 39 5.44 8.80 10.81
N THR A 40 5.08 8.77 12.08
CA THR A 40 5.48 7.70 13.02
C THR A 40 4.28 6.80 13.28
N VAL A 41 4.51 5.49 13.27
CA VAL A 41 3.48 4.48 13.54
C VAL A 41 3.79 3.77 14.85
N ILE A 42 2.77 3.67 15.70
CA ILE A 42 2.80 2.90 16.94
C ILE A 42 1.70 1.84 16.88
N ARG A 43 1.92 0.73 17.59
CA ARG A 43 0.84 -0.20 17.98
C ARG A 43 0.27 0.29 19.30
N ALA A 44 -1.05 0.28 19.43
CA ALA A 44 -1.74 0.51 20.69
C ALA A 44 -2.77 -0.61 20.94
N THR A 45 -3.19 -0.78 22.18
CA THR A 45 -4.38 -1.55 22.55
C THR A 45 -5.56 -0.60 22.60
N ASP A 46 -6.60 -0.87 21.82
CA ASP A 46 -7.88 -0.18 21.95
C ASP A 46 -8.64 -0.79 23.13
N THR A 47 -8.84 -0.02 24.21
CA THR A 47 -9.48 -0.53 25.43
C THR A 47 -10.98 -0.77 25.29
N GLU A 48 -11.63 -0.22 24.27
CA GLU A 48 -13.06 -0.48 24.03
C GLU A 48 -13.28 -1.81 23.31
N THR A 49 -12.40 -2.16 22.37
CA THR A 49 -12.52 -3.38 21.55
C THR A 49 -11.60 -4.53 22.01
N GLY A 50 -10.60 -4.23 22.84
CA GLY A 50 -9.55 -5.17 23.22
C GLY A 50 -8.53 -5.48 22.12
N LYS A 51 -8.75 -4.99 20.89
CA LYS A 51 -7.91 -5.30 19.72
C LYS A 51 -6.65 -4.43 19.67
N TYR A 52 -5.61 -4.95 19.00
CA TYR A 52 -4.47 -4.11 18.62
C TYR A 52 -4.82 -3.23 17.42
N VAL A 53 -4.39 -1.97 17.46
CA VAL A 53 -4.54 -1.00 16.38
C VAL A 53 -3.19 -0.38 16.04
N ALA A 54 -3.01 0.01 14.78
CA ALA A 54 -1.88 0.81 14.34
C ALA A 54 -2.29 2.28 14.32
N ILE A 55 -1.64 3.12 15.13
CA ILE A 55 -1.87 4.57 15.16
C ILE A 55 -0.72 5.27 14.45
N LYS A 56 -1.05 5.98 13.38
CA LYS A 56 -0.10 6.76 12.59
C LYS A 56 -0.28 8.25 12.85
N LYS A 57 0.75 8.90 13.39
CA LYS A 57 0.84 10.36 13.49
C LYS A 57 1.38 10.93 12.18
N ILE A 58 0.60 11.75 11.47
CA ILE A 58 1.01 12.36 10.21
C ILE A 58 1.99 13.50 10.47
N PHE A 59 3.12 13.51 9.75
CA PHE A 59 4.12 14.56 9.89
C PHE A 59 3.76 15.81 9.09
N HIS A 60 3.69 16.94 9.79
CA HIS A 60 3.47 18.28 9.23
C HIS A 60 2.44 18.32 8.08
N PRO A 61 1.21 17.82 8.31
CA PRO A 61 0.20 17.65 7.25
C PRO A 61 -0.10 18.95 6.50
N PHE A 62 0.16 20.11 7.11
CA PHE A 62 -0.16 21.44 6.57
C PHE A 62 1.06 22.32 6.30
N ARG A 63 2.26 21.74 6.16
CA ARG A 63 3.49 22.51 5.90
C ARG A 63 3.44 23.31 4.61
N SER A 64 2.81 22.77 3.57
CA SER A 64 2.59 23.43 2.30
C SER A 64 1.30 22.95 1.66
N GLN A 65 0.86 23.65 0.61
CA GLN A 65 -0.31 23.28 -0.18
C GLN A 65 -0.24 21.84 -0.71
N MET A 66 0.95 21.40 -1.13
CA MET A 66 1.20 20.03 -1.60
C MET A 66 0.99 19.01 -0.48
N HIS A 67 1.56 19.25 0.72
CA HIS A 67 1.40 18.34 1.87
C HIS A 67 -0.07 18.26 2.33
N ALA A 68 -0.77 19.39 2.31
CA ALA A 68 -2.18 19.45 2.70
C ALA A 68 -3.06 18.68 1.70
N LYS A 69 -2.84 18.87 0.39
CA LYS A 69 -3.51 18.09 -0.67
C LYS A 69 -3.23 16.59 -0.54
N GLN A 70 -1.99 16.19 -0.31
CA GLN A 70 -1.62 14.77 -0.11
C GLN A 70 -2.27 14.17 1.14
N THR A 71 -2.38 14.94 2.23
CA THR A 71 -3.05 14.50 3.45
C THR A 71 -4.54 14.28 3.21
N TYR A 72 -5.20 15.23 2.54
CA TYR A 72 -6.60 15.12 2.15
C TYR A 72 -6.85 13.87 1.30
N GLN A 73 -6.03 13.69 0.25
CA GLN A 73 -6.17 12.56 -0.68
C GLN A 73 -6.02 11.22 0.02
N ARG A 74 -5.02 11.07 0.91
CA ARG A 74 -4.84 9.85 1.69
C ARG A 74 -6.05 9.54 2.55
N LEU A 75 -6.57 10.54 3.27
CA LEU A 75 -7.76 10.35 4.10
C LEU A 75 -8.98 9.99 3.24
N LYS A 76 -9.23 10.72 2.16
CA LYS A 76 -10.35 10.47 1.23
C LYS A 76 -10.30 9.06 0.63
N GLN A 77 -9.12 8.62 0.17
CA GLN A 77 -8.93 7.30 -0.41
C GLN A 77 -9.09 6.19 0.62
N LEU A 78 -8.51 6.36 1.82
CA LEU A 78 -8.70 5.41 2.93
C LEU A 78 -10.16 5.27 3.32
N MET A 79 -10.88 6.39 3.48
CA MET A 79 -12.31 6.38 3.78
C MET A 79 -13.11 5.69 2.67
N TYR A 80 -12.78 5.93 1.40
CA TYR A 80 -13.51 5.38 0.26
C TYR A 80 -13.28 3.87 0.08
N LEU A 81 -12.04 3.41 0.27
CA LEU A 81 -11.63 2.01 0.12
C LEU A 81 -11.92 1.16 1.36
N ASN A 82 -12.39 1.76 2.46
CA ASN A 82 -12.73 1.08 3.70
C ASN A 82 -13.86 0.06 3.47
N HIS A 83 -13.53 -1.22 3.52
CA HIS A 83 -14.43 -2.34 3.24
C HIS A 83 -13.84 -3.63 3.82
N PRO A 84 -14.63 -4.48 4.51
CA PRO A 84 -14.12 -5.69 5.18
C PRO A 84 -13.39 -6.64 4.22
N ASP A 85 -13.90 -6.77 2.99
CA ASP A 85 -13.29 -7.63 1.98
C ASP A 85 -12.13 -6.99 1.21
N ALA A 86 -11.74 -5.74 1.47
CA ALA A 86 -10.65 -5.10 0.73
C ALA A 86 -9.27 -5.49 1.30
N GLN A 87 -8.31 -5.82 0.44
CA GLN A 87 -6.89 -5.98 0.83
C GLN A 87 -6.21 -4.63 1.06
N VAL A 88 -6.87 -3.66 1.68
CA VAL A 88 -6.29 -2.35 2.04
C VAL A 88 -6.37 -2.24 3.56
N VAL A 89 -5.43 -1.52 4.19
CA VAL A 89 -5.60 -1.22 5.62
C VAL A 89 -6.87 -0.41 5.86
N GLN A 90 -7.62 -0.82 6.87
CA GLN A 90 -8.94 -0.33 7.19
C GLN A 90 -8.82 0.83 8.18
N LEU A 91 -9.53 1.92 7.91
CA LEU A 91 -9.54 3.12 8.76
C LEU A 91 -10.60 2.94 9.85
N TYR A 92 -10.15 2.72 11.08
CA TYR A 92 -11.02 2.54 12.24
C TYR A 92 -11.41 3.86 12.88
N ASN A 93 -10.48 4.82 12.90
CA ASN A 93 -10.73 6.15 13.43
C ASN A 93 -9.78 7.18 12.81
N VAL A 94 -10.19 8.44 12.79
CA VAL A 94 -9.34 9.59 12.45
C VAL A 94 -9.63 10.70 13.46
N PHE A 95 -8.58 11.30 14.02
CA PHE A 95 -8.77 12.33 15.02
C PHE A 95 -7.62 13.34 15.10
N THR A 96 -7.91 14.44 15.79
CA THR A 96 -7.00 15.53 16.14
C THR A 96 -7.23 15.90 17.61
N PRO A 97 -6.19 16.12 18.43
CA PRO A 97 -6.35 16.55 19.83
C PRO A 97 -6.76 18.03 19.96
N GLU A 98 -6.48 18.84 18.95
CA GLU A 98 -6.84 20.26 18.91
C GLU A 98 -8.36 20.43 18.79
N LYS A 99 -8.94 21.38 19.54
CA LYS A 99 -10.40 21.59 19.64
C LYS A 99 -10.97 22.56 18.59
N ASN A 100 -10.10 23.37 17.98
CA ASN A 100 -10.50 24.37 17.00
C ASN A 100 -9.62 24.24 15.76
N ILE A 101 -10.19 24.58 14.61
CA ILE A 101 -9.49 24.55 13.32
C ILE A 101 -8.25 25.45 13.26
N ASP A 102 -8.26 26.59 13.96
CA ASP A 102 -7.13 27.53 13.97
C ASP A 102 -5.85 26.90 14.54
N ASP A 103 -6.02 25.99 15.50
CA ASP A 103 -4.94 25.27 16.16
C ASP A 103 -4.60 23.94 15.46
N PHE A 104 -5.38 23.52 14.45
CA PHE A 104 -5.25 22.21 13.81
C PHE A 104 -3.89 22.02 13.14
N GLN A 105 -3.02 21.22 13.76
CA GLN A 105 -1.69 20.90 13.25
C GLN A 105 -1.41 19.40 13.25
N THR A 106 -2.14 18.63 14.04
CA THR A 106 -1.86 17.21 14.27
C THR A 106 -2.98 16.33 13.76
N LEU A 107 -2.63 15.29 12.99
CA LEU A 107 -3.60 14.32 12.49
C LEU A 107 -3.14 12.90 12.81
N TYR A 108 -4.06 12.09 13.32
CA TYR A 108 -3.84 10.69 13.61
C TYR A 108 -4.80 9.81 12.82
N PHE A 109 -4.27 8.75 12.20
CA PHE A 109 -5.05 7.65 11.65
C PHE A 109 -4.95 6.45 12.58
N VAL A 110 -6.09 5.86 12.91
CA VAL A 110 -6.18 4.57 13.61
C VAL A 110 -6.58 3.54 12.58
N LEU A 111 -5.69 2.59 12.33
CA LEU A 111 -5.81 1.55 11.32
C LEU A 111 -5.86 0.18 11.98
N ASN A 112 -6.36 -0.83 11.27
CA ASN A 112 -6.18 -2.21 11.69
C ASN A 112 -4.67 -2.55 11.82
N TYR A 113 -4.31 -3.27 12.88
CA TYR A 113 -2.94 -3.70 13.09
C TYR A 113 -2.64 -4.96 12.27
N VAL A 114 -1.42 -5.04 11.74
CA VAL A 114 -0.93 -6.22 11.01
C VAL A 114 0.43 -6.63 11.58
N ASP A 115 0.61 -7.92 11.86
CA ASP A 115 1.77 -8.43 12.61
C ASP A 115 3.10 -8.27 11.86
N TYR A 116 3.08 -8.59 10.57
CA TYR A 116 4.27 -8.63 9.73
C TYR A 116 4.05 -7.84 8.44
N ASN A 117 5.14 -7.47 7.77
CA ASN A 117 5.10 -7.12 6.37
C ASN A 117 5.83 -8.19 5.55
N LEU A 118 5.47 -8.33 4.27
CA LEU A 118 5.99 -9.35 3.39
C LEU A 118 7.54 -9.30 3.30
N SER A 119 8.14 -8.10 3.36
CA SER A 119 9.59 -7.94 3.39
C SER A 119 10.24 -8.65 4.59
N ARG A 120 9.64 -8.58 5.78
CA ARG A 120 10.13 -9.30 6.98
C ARG A 120 9.99 -10.80 6.81
N VAL A 121 8.92 -11.27 6.17
CA VAL A 121 8.69 -12.71 5.92
C VAL A 121 9.73 -13.26 4.94
N ILE A 122 9.96 -12.59 3.82
CA ILE A 122 10.99 -12.96 2.82
C ILE A 122 12.38 -13.02 3.47
N LYS A 123 12.73 -12.05 4.33
CA LYS A 123 14.02 -12.00 5.03
C LYS A 123 14.29 -13.17 5.99
N ARG A 124 13.26 -13.94 6.39
CA ARG A 124 13.46 -15.18 7.17
C ARG A 124 14.19 -16.25 6.36
N ASN A 125 14.28 -16.09 5.03
CA ASN A 125 14.98 -16.96 4.11
C ASN A 125 14.49 -18.42 4.19
N VAL A 126 13.20 -18.59 4.44
CA VAL A 126 12.50 -19.88 4.39
C VAL A 126 11.80 -19.96 3.02
N PRO A 127 12.06 -20.99 2.20
CA PRO A 127 11.40 -21.15 0.91
C PRO A 127 9.89 -21.24 1.04
N PHE A 128 9.18 -20.54 0.16
CA PHE A 128 7.73 -20.66 0.03
C PHE A 128 7.40 -21.86 -0.86
N THR A 129 6.33 -22.57 -0.51
CA THR A 129 5.71 -23.52 -1.43
C THR A 129 5.01 -22.78 -2.57
N GLU A 130 4.84 -23.42 -3.72
CA GLU A 130 4.16 -22.80 -4.86
C GLU A 130 2.72 -22.39 -4.52
N ASP A 131 2.01 -23.17 -3.71
CA ASP A 131 0.65 -22.83 -3.28
C ASP A 131 0.62 -21.59 -2.37
N GLN A 132 1.63 -21.39 -1.52
CA GLN A 132 1.78 -20.15 -0.76
C GLN A 132 2.05 -18.95 -1.67
N ILE A 133 2.90 -19.12 -2.69
CA ILE A 133 3.18 -18.06 -3.67
C ILE A 133 1.90 -17.73 -4.45
N LYS A 134 1.18 -18.74 -4.95
CA LYS A 134 -0.11 -18.57 -5.65
C LYS A 134 -1.11 -17.82 -4.79
N TYR A 135 -1.27 -18.19 -3.52
CA TYR A 135 -2.22 -17.54 -2.62
C TYR A 135 -1.85 -16.07 -2.39
N ILE A 136 -0.58 -15.79 -2.07
CA ILE A 136 -0.11 -14.41 -1.86
C ILE A 136 -0.32 -13.56 -3.12
N ILE A 137 0.04 -14.07 -4.30
CA ILE A 137 -0.10 -13.35 -5.57
C ILE A 137 -1.58 -13.19 -5.99
N TYR A 138 -2.40 -14.21 -5.75
CA TYR A 138 -3.85 -14.12 -5.93
C TYR A 138 -4.44 -13.00 -5.08
N SER A 139 -4.16 -12.97 -3.78
CA SER A 139 -4.66 -11.93 -2.87
C SER A 139 -4.16 -10.55 -3.27
N LEU A 140 -2.91 -10.43 -3.73
CA LEU A 140 -2.33 -9.20 -4.28
C LEU A 140 -3.16 -8.69 -5.47
N LEU A 141 -3.37 -9.54 -6.48
CA LEU A 141 -4.09 -9.15 -7.69
C LEU A 141 -5.58 -8.88 -7.42
N ARG A 142 -6.20 -9.63 -6.51
CA ARG A 142 -7.57 -9.38 -6.03
C ARG A 142 -7.69 -7.98 -5.43
N GLY A 143 -6.76 -7.60 -4.57
CA GLY A 143 -6.71 -6.26 -3.98
C GLY A 143 -6.45 -5.17 -5.03
N LEU A 144 -5.54 -5.43 -5.99
CA LEU A 144 -5.26 -4.52 -7.08
C LEU A 144 -6.48 -4.31 -7.98
N LYS A 145 -7.22 -5.37 -8.32
CA LYS A 145 -8.49 -5.29 -9.05
C LYS A 145 -9.46 -4.34 -8.35
N PHE A 146 -9.61 -4.48 -7.03
CA PHE A 146 -10.48 -3.63 -6.22
C PHE A 146 -10.06 -2.15 -6.31
N ILE A 147 -8.80 -1.80 -6.00
CA ILE A 147 -8.36 -0.39 -6.02
C ILE A 147 -8.31 0.19 -7.45
N HIS A 148 -7.92 -0.62 -8.45
CA HIS A 148 -7.82 -0.18 -9.85
C HIS A 148 -9.20 0.14 -10.43
N SER A 149 -10.23 -0.63 -10.06
CA SER A 149 -11.62 -0.33 -10.43
C SER A 149 -12.13 0.97 -9.82
N ALA A 150 -11.64 1.34 -8.62
CA ALA A 150 -11.89 2.64 -8.00
C ALA A 150 -11.15 3.81 -8.66
N GLY A 151 -10.33 3.57 -9.70
CA GLY A 151 -9.48 4.60 -10.30
C GLY A 151 -8.25 4.93 -9.46
N ILE A 152 -7.89 4.10 -8.49
CA ILE A 152 -6.74 4.26 -7.61
C ILE A 152 -5.69 3.19 -7.97
N PHE A 153 -4.41 3.52 -7.86
CA PHE A 153 -3.30 2.57 -8.04
C PHE A 153 -2.26 2.80 -6.94
N HIS A 154 -1.40 1.82 -6.67
CA HIS A 154 -0.47 1.86 -5.53
C HIS A 154 0.87 2.53 -5.87
N HIS A 155 1.31 2.60 -7.13
CA HIS A 155 2.49 3.34 -7.64
C HIS A 155 3.90 3.03 -7.08
N GLU A 156 4.01 2.55 -5.84
CA GLU A 156 5.24 2.24 -5.11
C GLU A 156 5.20 0.83 -4.50
N LEU A 157 4.38 -0.07 -5.05
CA LEU A 157 4.15 -1.39 -4.47
C LEU A 157 5.46 -2.17 -4.31
N ASN A 158 5.72 -2.62 -3.08
CA ASN A 158 6.86 -3.45 -2.74
C ASN A 158 6.53 -4.30 -1.49
N PRO A 159 7.35 -5.31 -1.13
CA PRO A 159 7.07 -6.19 0.00
C PRO A 159 6.94 -5.48 1.36
N SER A 160 7.47 -4.27 1.54
CA SER A 160 7.31 -3.55 2.81
C SER A 160 5.96 -2.84 2.94
N ASP A 161 5.25 -2.65 1.83
CA ASP A 161 3.92 -2.02 1.78
C ASP A 161 2.78 -3.04 1.86
N ILE A 162 3.09 -4.32 2.01
CA ILE A 162 2.12 -5.41 2.12
C ILE A 162 2.22 -5.96 3.54
N GLY A 163 1.22 -5.63 4.37
CA GLY A 163 0.99 -6.27 5.65
C GLY A 163 0.51 -7.70 5.45
N MET A 164 0.87 -8.59 6.37
CA MET A 164 0.39 -9.97 6.43
C MET A 164 0.07 -10.37 7.87
N ASP A 165 -1.10 -10.98 8.07
CA ASP A 165 -1.52 -11.54 9.37
C ASP A 165 -1.07 -13.00 9.56
N LYS A 166 -1.43 -13.60 10.70
CA LYS A 166 -1.14 -15.00 11.02
C LYS A 166 -1.79 -16.01 10.07
N ASN A 167 -2.86 -15.63 9.38
CA ASN A 167 -3.63 -16.46 8.46
C ASN A 167 -3.20 -16.28 7.00
N SER A 168 -2.11 -15.54 6.75
CA SER A 168 -1.63 -15.18 5.40
C SER A 168 -2.55 -14.24 4.62
N ASN A 169 -3.54 -13.63 5.26
CA ASN A 169 -4.28 -12.53 4.63
C ASN A 169 -3.36 -11.33 4.50
N ILE A 170 -3.54 -10.57 3.42
CA ILE A 170 -2.71 -9.41 3.13
C ILE A 170 -3.51 -8.11 3.16
N ALA A 171 -2.81 -7.01 3.46
CA ALA A 171 -3.36 -5.66 3.35
C ALA A 171 -2.30 -4.68 2.82
N PHE A 172 -2.67 -3.88 1.83
CA PHE A 172 -1.87 -2.76 1.34
C PHE A 172 -1.84 -1.64 2.34
N PHE A 173 -0.65 -1.11 2.61
CA PHE A 173 -0.50 0.15 3.31
C PHE A 173 -0.85 1.32 2.40
N GLU A 174 -1.38 2.39 2.99
CA GLU A 174 -1.95 3.54 2.28
C GLU A 174 -0.89 4.44 1.61
N ARG A 175 0.39 4.23 1.94
CA ARG A 175 1.49 5.11 1.52
C ARG A 175 1.57 5.26 -0.01
N GLY A 176 1.24 4.20 -0.73
CA GLY A 176 1.23 4.15 -2.18
C GLY A 176 -0.07 4.63 -2.85
N LEU A 177 -1.15 4.91 -2.14
CA LEU A 177 -2.41 5.13 -2.87
C LEU A 177 -2.38 6.46 -3.66
N MET A 178 -2.65 6.35 -4.97
CA MET A 178 -2.70 7.47 -5.90
C MET A 178 -3.91 7.38 -6.82
N HIS A 179 -4.59 8.51 -7.00
CA HIS A 179 -5.72 8.62 -7.90
C HIS A 179 -5.26 8.82 -9.36
N ARG A 180 -5.89 8.14 -10.33
CA ARG A 180 -5.48 8.14 -11.76
C ARG A 180 -5.43 9.54 -12.40
N THR A 181 -6.28 10.45 -11.97
CA THR A 181 -6.36 11.83 -12.48
C THR A 181 -5.38 12.80 -11.79
N LEU A 182 -4.44 12.29 -10.97
CA LEU A 182 -3.39 13.11 -10.37
C LEU A 182 -2.41 13.68 -11.41
N ASP A 183 -2.00 14.91 -11.16
CA ASP A 183 -1.00 15.65 -11.92
C ASP A 183 0.31 14.85 -12.04
N PRO A 184 0.84 14.65 -13.26
CA PRO A 184 2.14 14.03 -13.50
C PRO A 184 3.30 14.60 -12.67
N GLU A 185 3.29 15.88 -12.29
CA GLU A 185 4.39 16.50 -11.53
C GLU A 185 4.53 15.92 -10.10
N ILE A 186 3.44 15.48 -9.49
CA ILE A 186 3.43 14.82 -8.17
C ILE A 186 4.05 13.42 -8.25
N ARG A 187 4.12 12.81 -9.45
CA ARG A 187 4.68 11.46 -9.68
C ARG A 187 6.20 11.41 -9.63
N SER A 188 6.89 12.54 -9.46
CA SER A 188 8.34 12.67 -9.61
C SER A 188 9.19 12.25 -8.40
N HIS A 189 8.59 11.87 -7.26
CA HIS A 189 9.31 11.56 -6.03
C HIS A 189 9.25 10.07 -5.64
N ILE A 190 9.53 9.18 -6.60
CA ILE A 190 9.47 7.74 -6.37
C ILE A 190 10.77 7.29 -5.69
N GLN A 191 10.67 6.74 -4.46
CA GLN A 191 11.84 6.33 -3.68
C GLN A 191 12.24 4.86 -3.91
N CYS A 192 11.27 3.99 -4.19
CA CYS A 192 11.52 2.55 -4.27
C CYS A 192 11.87 2.11 -5.70
N ARG A 193 13.06 1.53 -5.92
CA ARG A 193 13.62 1.27 -7.26
C ARG A 193 13.44 -0.16 -7.77
N TRP A 194 13.65 -1.16 -6.92
CA TRP A 194 13.81 -2.55 -7.37
C TRP A 194 12.55 -3.23 -7.93
N TRP A 195 11.36 -2.72 -7.59
CA TRP A 195 10.06 -3.21 -8.09
C TRP A 195 9.43 -2.25 -9.12
N ARG A 196 10.15 -1.18 -9.48
CA ARG A 196 9.63 -0.12 -10.33
C ARG A 196 9.52 -0.57 -11.79
N ALA A 197 8.39 -0.28 -12.42
CA ALA A 197 8.16 -0.57 -13.82
C ALA A 197 9.05 0.30 -14.74
N PRO A 198 9.59 -0.25 -15.83
CA PRO A 198 10.56 0.44 -16.70
C PRO A 198 9.98 1.74 -17.31
N GLU A 199 8.71 1.74 -17.69
CA GLU A 199 8.04 2.89 -18.29
C GLU A 199 7.96 4.12 -17.37
N THR A 200 8.05 3.94 -16.06
CA THR A 200 8.08 5.09 -15.12
C THR A 200 9.40 5.87 -15.21
N THR A 201 10.45 5.25 -15.78
CA THR A 201 11.75 5.88 -16.04
C THR A 201 11.86 6.31 -17.51
N LEU A 202 11.25 5.56 -18.43
CA LEU A 202 11.42 5.70 -19.88
C LEU A 202 10.34 6.54 -20.58
N CYS A 203 9.14 6.67 -20.00
CA CYS A 203 7.98 7.22 -20.71
C CYS A 203 7.38 8.44 -19.99
N GLU A 204 7.02 9.46 -20.77
CA GLU A 204 6.26 10.62 -20.28
C GLU A 204 4.79 10.28 -19.98
N ARG A 205 4.26 9.18 -20.54
CA ARG A 205 2.87 8.72 -20.35
C ARG A 205 2.82 7.21 -20.16
N TYR A 206 2.15 6.77 -19.10
CA TYR A 206 1.92 5.36 -18.80
C TYR A 206 0.61 5.18 -18.03
N ASN A 207 0.11 3.94 -18.02
CA ASN A 207 -1.07 3.52 -17.27
C ASN A 207 -0.66 3.12 -15.85
N GLY A 208 -1.18 3.84 -14.85
CA GLY A 208 -0.79 3.65 -13.44
C GLY A 208 -1.15 2.28 -12.87
N ASP A 209 -2.22 1.65 -13.34
CA ASP A 209 -2.59 0.28 -12.99
C ASP A 209 -1.54 -0.74 -13.45
N LYS A 210 -0.95 -0.54 -14.64
CA LYS A 210 0.02 -1.48 -15.23
C LYS A 210 1.36 -1.50 -14.47
N ILE A 211 1.75 -0.39 -13.82
CA ILE A 211 3.00 -0.35 -13.05
C ILE A 211 2.90 -1.21 -11.77
N ASP A 212 1.70 -1.35 -11.19
CA ASP A 212 1.46 -2.23 -10.05
C ASP A 212 1.54 -3.71 -10.46
N ILE A 213 1.13 -4.04 -11.69
CA ILE A 213 1.24 -5.41 -12.24
C ILE A 213 2.71 -5.81 -12.41
N TRP A 214 3.55 -4.91 -12.93
CA TRP A 214 5.00 -5.14 -12.96
C TRP A 214 5.59 -5.33 -11.57
N SER A 215 5.21 -4.45 -10.63
CA SER A 215 5.65 -4.54 -9.24
C SER A 215 5.25 -5.88 -8.61
N THR A 216 4.06 -6.38 -8.93
CA THR A 216 3.57 -7.71 -8.52
C THR A 216 4.41 -8.83 -9.11
N GLY A 217 4.81 -8.75 -10.39
CA GLY A 217 5.76 -9.69 -11.00
C GLY A 217 7.11 -9.69 -10.28
N CYS A 218 7.64 -8.52 -9.93
CA CYS A 218 8.88 -8.40 -9.17
C CYS A 218 8.76 -9.01 -7.75
N ILE A 219 7.62 -8.83 -7.09
CA ILE A 219 7.32 -9.45 -5.78
C ILE A 219 7.22 -10.96 -5.91
N MET A 220 6.52 -11.47 -6.93
CA MET A 220 6.43 -12.91 -7.21
C MET A 220 7.82 -13.52 -7.41
N ALA A 221 8.66 -12.90 -8.25
CA ALA A 221 10.02 -13.34 -8.44
C ALA A 221 10.82 -13.35 -7.13
N GLU A 222 10.65 -12.35 -6.26
CA GLU A 222 11.33 -12.30 -4.97
C GLU A 222 10.83 -13.35 -3.98
N LEU A 223 9.56 -13.74 -4.02
CA LEU A 223 9.04 -14.86 -3.24
C LEU A 223 9.67 -16.19 -3.68
N ILE A 224 9.88 -16.36 -4.99
CA ILE A 224 10.51 -17.56 -5.55
C ILE A 224 12.01 -17.60 -5.23
N LEU A 225 12.71 -16.47 -5.41
CA LEU A 225 14.17 -16.38 -5.33
C LEU A 225 14.70 -16.07 -3.93
N LEU A 226 13.85 -15.57 -3.03
CA LEU A 226 14.21 -14.98 -1.72
C LEU A 226 15.21 -13.82 -1.82
N ARG A 227 15.32 -13.22 -3.01
CA ARG A 227 16.16 -12.05 -3.32
C ARG A 227 15.52 -11.23 -4.42
N ARG A 228 15.84 -9.94 -4.48
CA ARG A 228 15.35 -9.04 -5.53
C ARG A 228 15.79 -9.54 -6.91
N ILE A 229 14.85 -9.56 -7.86
CA ILE A 229 15.13 -9.92 -9.26
C ILE A 229 15.92 -8.82 -9.98
N PHE A 230 15.66 -7.54 -9.70
CA PHE A 230 16.33 -6.40 -10.32
C PHE A 230 17.00 -5.48 -9.27
N PRO A 231 18.18 -5.83 -8.72
CA PRO A 231 18.83 -5.08 -7.65
C PRO A 231 19.69 -3.91 -8.17
N GLY A 232 19.09 -2.95 -8.89
CA GLY A 232 19.82 -1.82 -9.48
C GLY A 232 20.35 -0.78 -8.47
N THR A 233 21.58 -0.28 -8.66
CA THR A 233 22.26 0.71 -7.80
C THR A 233 21.92 2.16 -8.13
N ASP A 234 21.46 2.43 -9.35
CA ASP A 234 20.86 3.69 -9.80
C ASP A 234 19.79 3.44 -10.88
N LEU A 235 19.21 4.51 -11.47
CA LEU A 235 18.16 4.36 -12.47
C LEU A 235 18.64 3.67 -13.75
N LEU A 236 19.88 3.94 -14.19
CA LEU A 236 20.42 3.34 -15.40
C LEU A 236 20.77 1.87 -15.14
N ASP A 237 21.47 1.57 -14.03
CA ASP A 237 21.76 0.18 -13.66
C ASP A 237 20.48 -0.63 -13.42
N GLN A 238 19.40 -0.02 -12.91
CA GLN A 238 18.10 -0.70 -12.80
C GLN A 238 17.54 -1.12 -14.17
N LEU A 239 17.62 -0.25 -15.18
CA LEU A 239 17.21 -0.58 -16.54
C LEU A 239 18.11 -1.67 -17.14
N ASP A 240 19.42 -1.59 -16.91
CA ASP A 240 20.36 -2.63 -17.34
C ASP A 240 20.01 -3.98 -16.72
N LYS A 241 19.73 -4.05 -15.40
CA LYS A 241 19.28 -5.30 -14.74
C LYS A 241 17.98 -5.85 -15.33
N ILE A 242 17.07 -4.97 -15.74
CA ILE A 242 15.82 -5.36 -16.39
C ILE A 242 16.16 -5.99 -17.75
N PHE A 243 16.90 -5.28 -18.60
CA PHE A 243 17.24 -5.75 -19.95
C PHE A 243 18.11 -7.02 -19.97
N ASP A 244 18.96 -7.22 -18.96
CA ASP A 244 19.75 -8.45 -18.79
C ASP A 244 18.87 -9.70 -18.68
N ILE A 245 17.66 -9.56 -18.13
CA ILE A 245 16.74 -10.68 -17.87
C ILE A 245 15.68 -10.79 -18.97
N ILE A 246 14.98 -9.69 -19.29
CA ILE A 246 13.84 -9.70 -20.23
C ILE A 246 14.25 -9.45 -21.69
N GLY A 247 15.52 -9.10 -21.94
CA GLY A 247 16.03 -8.69 -23.24
C GLY A 247 15.92 -7.17 -23.48
N THR A 248 16.74 -6.67 -24.40
CA THR A 248 16.69 -5.27 -24.83
C THR A 248 15.61 -5.09 -25.90
N PRO A 249 14.62 -4.22 -25.70
CA PRO A 249 13.67 -3.89 -26.75
C PRO A 249 14.42 -3.18 -27.88
N ASP A 250 14.25 -3.62 -29.12
CA ASP A 250 14.79 -2.87 -30.26
C ASP A 250 14.00 -1.56 -30.40
N LEU A 251 14.63 -0.42 -30.11
CA LEU A 251 13.97 0.88 -30.15
C LEU A 251 13.63 1.33 -31.57
N ALA A 252 14.26 0.73 -32.59
CA ALA A 252 14.06 1.09 -34.00
C ALA A 252 12.95 0.28 -34.67
N ILE A 253 12.64 -0.90 -34.14
CA ILE A 253 11.65 -1.83 -34.64
C ILE A 253 10.94 -2.34 -33.40
N LEU A 254 9.63 -2.05 -33.23
CA LEU A 254 8.76 -2.66 -32.21
C LEU A 254 8.62 -4.20 -32.36
N ASN A 255 9.68 -4.89 -32.77
CA ASN A 255 9.82 -6.33 -32.70
C ASN A 255 10.62 -6.61 -31.42
N ASP A 256 9.89 -6.98 -30.37
CA ASP A 256 10.45 -7.42 -29.11
C ASP A 256 11.40 -8.60 -29.34
N ILE A 257 12.72 -8.38 -29.26
CA ILE A 257 13.66 -9.48 -29.02
C ILE A 257 13.54 -9.81 -27.53
N PHE A 258 12.43 -10.44 -27.17
CA PHE A 258 12.13 -10.83 -25.80
C PHE A 258 13.02 -12.04 -25.45
N ILE A 259 13.82 -11.90 -24.40
CA ILE A 259 14.45 -13.04 -23.75
C ILE A 259 13.50 -13.43 -22.62
N PRO A 260 12.79 -14.58 -22.70
CA PRO A 260 11.86 -14.93 -21.64
C PRO A 260 12.62 -15.20 -20.33
N ILE A 261 12.02 -14.86 -19.19
CA ILE A 261 12.61 -15.01 -17.85
C ILE A 261 12.95 -16.49 -17.57
N THR A 262 12.33 -17.42 -18.31
CA THR A 262 12.63 -18.86 -18.39
C THR A 262 14.13 -19.20 -18.43
N LYS A 263 15.01 -18.33 -18.95
CA LYS A 263 16.47 -18.58 -18.95
C LYS A 263 17.15 -18.34 -17.60
N THR A 264 16.55 -17.54 -16.72
CA THR A 264 17.11 -17.14 -15.42
C THR A 264 16.47 -17.89 -14.25
N LEU A 265 15.18 -18.23 -14.35
CA LEU A 265 14.44 -19.03 -13.38
C LEU A 265 14.11 -20.41 -13.96
N THR A 266 14.78 -21.45 -13.48
CA THR A 266 14.53 -22.85 -13.89
C THR A 266 14.09 -23.75 -12.72
N SER A 267 13.93 -23.19 -11.52
CA SER A 267 13.55 -23.93 -10.31
C SER A 267 12.74 -23.06 -9.35
N GLY A 268 11.90 -23.68 -8.52
CA GLY A 268 11.11 -23.02 -7.48
C GLY A 268 9.61 -22.86 -7.78
N VAL A 269 9.21 -22.94 -9.05
CA VAL A 269 7.79 -22.94 -9.49
C VAL A 269 7.60 -23.81 -10.74
N SER A 270 6.37 -24.24 -10.99
CA SER A 270 5.97 -24.98 -12.19
C SER A 270 6.19 -24.17 -13.48
N PRO A 271 6.22 -24.82 -14.66
CA PRO A 271 6.25 -24.12 -15.95
C PRO A 271 5.13 -23.08 -16.10
N GLU A 272 3.93 -23.39 -15.61
CA GLU A 272 2.80 -22.44 -15.59
C GLU A 272 3.06 -21.23 -14.68
N GLY A 273 3.81 -21.40 -13.59
CA GLY A 273 4.25 -20.29 -12.73
C GLY A 273 5.28 -19.40 -13.39
N ILE A 274 6.17 -19.96 -14.21
CA ILE A 274 7.13 -19.18 -15.00
C ILE A 274 6.40 -18.40 -16.10
N ASP A 275 5.48 -19.05 -16.82
CA ASP A 275 4.62 -18.43 -17.84
C ASP A 275 3.82 -17.25 -17.26
N PHE A 276 3.27 -17.43 -16.05
CA PHE A 276 2.58 -16.35 -15.36
C PHE A 276 3.50 -15.19 -14.98
N LEU A 277 4.70 -15.48 -14.50
CA LEU A 277 5.70 -14.47 -14.17
C LEU A 277 6.13 -13.66 -15.39
N ASP A 278 6.33 -14.32 -16.55
CA ASP A 278 6.61 -13.68 -17.84
C ASP A 278 5.45 -12.74 -18.25
N CYS A 279 4.20 -13.17 -18.05
CA CYS A 279 3.03 -12.34 -18.30
C CYS A 279 3.01 -11.07 -17.43
N LEU A 280 3.32 -11.17 -16.13
CA LEU A 280 3.36 -10.00 -15.23
C LEU A 280 4.53 -9.05 -15.55
N LEU A 281 5.68 -9.59 -15.98
CA LEU A 281 6.90 -8.86 -16.32
C LEU A 281 7.03 -8.56 -17.83
N THR A 282 5.90 -8.46 -18.52
CA THR A 282 5.86 -7.96 -19.91
C THR A 282 6.34 -6.50 -19.95
N PHE A 283 7.36 -6.24 -20.76
CA PHE A 283 7.99 -4.93 -20.86
C PHE A 283 7.03 -3.85 -21.37
N ASP A 284 6.36 -4.10 -22.50
CA ASP A 284 5.36 -3.18 -23.03
C ASP A 284 4.13 -3.11 -22.12
N HIS A 285 4.01 -2.01 -21.38
CA HIS A 285 2.93 -1.79 -20.44
C HIS A 285 1.53 -1.78 -21.11
N ARG A 286 1.45 -1.63 -22.44
CA ARG A 286 0.18 -1.63 -23.20
C ARG A 286 -0.36 -3.05 -23.38
N THR A 287 0.51 -4.04 -23.46
CA THR A 287 0.17 -5.46 -23.62
C THR A 287 0.22 -6.23 -22.30
N ARG A 288 0.91 -5.70 -21.28
CA ARG A 288 0.88 -6.23 -19.91
C ARG A 288 -0.58 -6.36 -19.43
N PRO A 289 -0.97 -7.46 -18.75
CA PRO A 289 -2.35 -7.68 -18.32
C PRO A 289 -2.80 -6.67 -17.25
N THR A 290 -4.11 -6.50 -17.09
CA THR A 290 -4.73 -5.88 -15.91
C THR A 290 -4.75 -6.87 -14.74
N ALA A 291 -5.08 -6.40 -13.54
CA ALA A 291 -5.25 -7.29 -12.38
C ALA A 291 -6.35 -8.34 -12.62
N GLU A 292 -7.46 -7.95 -13.25
CA GLU A 292 -8.57 -8.84 -13.59
C GLU A 292 -8.17 -9.90 -14.63
N GLU A 293 -7.46 -9.50 -15.69
CA GLU A 293 -6.95 -10.44 -16.70
C GLU A 293 -5.92 -11.41 -16.08
N ALA A 294 -5.06 -10.92 -15.20
CA ALA A 294 -4.05 -11.73 -14.51
C ALA A 294 -4.68 -12.76 -13.55
N LEU A 295 -5.78 -12.42 -12.86
CA LEU A 295 -6.52 -13.36 -12.00
C LEU A 295 -7.08 -14.55 -12.77
N SER A 296 -7.41 -14.36 -14.05
CA SER A 296 -7.93 -15.41 -14.93
C SER A 296 -6.85 -16.38 -15.44
N HIS A 297 -5.57 -16.16 -15.11
CA HIS A 297 -4.47 -16.98 -15.59
C HIS A 297 -4.51 -18.42 -15.01
N PRO A 298 -4.16 -19.47 -15.79
CA PRO A 298 -4.18 -20.86 -15.32
C PRO A 298 -3.41 -21.13 -14.02
N PHE A 299 -2.33 -20.39 -13.78
CA PHE A 299 -1.54 -20.49 -12.54
C PHE A 299 -2.35 -20.23 -11.26
N LEU A 300 -3.35 -19.35 -11.33
CA LEU A 300 -4.20 -18.96 -10.20
C LEU A 300 -5.55 -19.67 -10.16
N LYS A 301 -5.81 -20.61 -11.09
CA LYS A 301 -7.10 -21.29 -11.27
C LYS A 301 -7.67 -21.90 -9.98
N THR A 302 -6.80 -22.38 -9.08
CA THR A 302 -7.22 -23.00 -7.80
C THR A 302 -7.89 -21.99 -6.85
N PHE A 303 -7.53 -20.71 -6.94
CA PHE A 303 -8.03 -19.65 -6.06
C PHE A 303 -8.97 -18.67 -6.76
N HIS A 304 -8.94 -18.61 -8.09
CA HIS A 304 -9.77 -17.72 -8.88
C HIS A 304 -11.27 -18.00 -8.66
N ASP A 305 -11.98 -16.98 -8.17
CA ASP A 305 -13.42 -17.00 -7.95
C ASP A 305 -13.98 -15.58 -8.03
N THR A 306 -14.73 -15.32 -9.09
CA THR A 306 -15.29 -13.99 -9.36
C THR A 306 -16.27 -13.52 -8.29
N MET A 307 -16.90 -14.42 -7.54
CA MET A 307 -17.80 -14.08 -6.44
C MET A 307 -17.04 -13.43 -5.28
N TYR A 308 -15.79 -13.85 -5.07
CA TYR A 308 -14.92 -13.30 -4.03
C TYR A 308 -13.92 -12.29 -4.58
N GLU A 309 -14.07 -11.74 -5.78
CA GLU A 309 -13.14 -10.76 -6.37
C GLU A 309 -13.85 -9.43 -6.64
N PRO A 310 -14.17 -8.67 -5.57
CA PRO A 310 -15.01 -7.50 -5.67
C PRO A 310 -14.34 -6.37 -6.47
N THR A 311 -15.17 -5.55 -7.08
CA THR A 311 -14.79 -4.26 -7.64
C THR A 311 -15.34 -3.14 -6.75
N LYS A 312 -14.89 -1.92 -7.02
CA LYS A 312 -15.35 -0.70 -6.38
C LYS A 312 -15.68 0.30 -7.48
N GLU A 313 -16.72 1.08 -7.27
CA GLU A 313 -17.06 2.18 -8.18
C GLU A 313 -15.90 3.18 -8.27
N PHE A 314 -15.82 3.88 -9.40
CA PHE A 314 -14.78 4.88 -9.61
C PHE A 314 -14.91 6.03 -8.59
N LEU A 315 -13.82 6.36 -7.90
CA LEU A 315 -13.80 7.48 -6.96
C LEU A 315 -13.88 8.81 -7.72
N PHE A 316 -15.03 9.45 -7.69
CA PHE A 316 -15.12 10.85 -8.11
C PHE A 316 -14.68 11.76 -6.96
N ASP A 317 -13.67 12.61 -7.22
CA ASP A 317 -13.16 13.59 -6.26
C ASP A 317 -13.31 15.01 -6.83
N GLU A 318 -14.31 15.72 -6.30
CA GLU A 318 -14.70 17.08 -6.68
C GLU A 318 -13.66 18.15 -6.32
N HIS A 319 -12.70 17.81 -5.44
CA HIS A 319 -11.63 18.70 -5.01
C HIS A 319 -10.34 18.51 -5.81
N GLN A 320 -10.23 17.41 -6.57
CA GLN A 320 -9.01 16.99 -7.25
C GLN A 320 -8.42 18.04 -8.21
N ALA A 321 -9.28 18.62 -9.06
CA ALA A 321 -8.90 19.60 -10.09
C ALA A 321 -8.86 21.04 -9.57
N LYS A 322 -9.26 21.27 -8.32
CA LYS A 322 -9.30 22.60 -7.72
C LYS A 322 -7.96 22.93 -7.05
N VAL A 323 -7.64 24.21 -7.07
CA VAL A 323 -6.46 24.76 -6.40
C VAL A 323 -6.91 25.43 -5.11
N TYR A 324 -6.61 24.79 -3.99
CA TYR A 324 -6.94 25.29 -2.65
C TYR A 324 -5.68 25.72 -1.93
N SER A 325 -5.73 26.82 -1.18
CA SER A 325 -4.74 27.20 -0.20
C SER A 325 -4.60 26.13 0.90
N THR A 326 -3.51 26.18 1.65
CA THR A 326 -3.33 25.31 2.84
C THR A 326 -4.48 25.44 3.84
N ALA A 327 -5.01 26.66 4.03
CA ALA A 327 -6.11 26.91 4.96
C ALA A 327 -7.42 26.26 4.50
N GLU A 328 -7.74 26.35 3.20
CA GLU A 328 -8.92 25.68 2.64
C GLU A 328 -8.81 24.15 2.73
N TRP A 329 -7.63 23.57 2.47
CA TRP A 329 -7.40 22.15 2.70
C TRP A 329 -7.56 21.74 4.16
N LYS A 330 -7.08 22.56 5.11
CA LYS A 330 -7.32 22.34 6.54
C LYS A 330 -8.81 22.29 6.86
N SER A 331 -9.60 23.23 6.33
CA SER A 331 -11.06 23.26 6.54
C SER A 331 -11.75 22.01 6.00
N ILE A 332 -11.38 21.56 4.80
CA ILE A 332 -11.96 20.35 4.20
C ILE A 332 -11.60 19.13 5.06
N ILE A 333 -10.33 18.97 5.45
CA ILE A 333 -9.92 17.83 6.28
C ILE A 333 -10.58 17.87 7.65
N TRP A 334 -10.70 19.05 8.27
CA TRP A 334 -11.38 19.21 9.56
C TRP A 334 -12.84 18.71 9.48
N GLN A 335 -13.57 19.14 8.45
CA GLN A 335 -14.94 18.68 8.22
C GLN A 335 -15.01 17.16 8.03
N MET A 336 -14.08 16.57 7.27
CA MET A 336 -14.00 15.11 7.10
C MET A 336 -13.79 14.36 8.42
N ILE A 337 -13.07 14.96 9.38
CA ILE A 337 -12.87 14.37 10.72
C ILE A 337 -14.17 14.45 11.52
N GLU A 338 -14.85 15.60 11.51
CA GLU A 338 -16.11 15.79 12.23
C GLU A 338 -17.24 14.90 11.69
N GLU A 339 -17.26 14.64 10.39
CA GLU A 339 -18.25 13.79 9.72
C GLU A 339 -17.84 12.30 9.70
N PHE A 340 -16.65 11.95 10.19
CA PHE A 340 -16.17 10.57 10.16
C PHE A 340 -17.03 9.69 11.07
N VAL A 341 -17.60 8.64 10.49
CA VAL A 341 -18.32 7.59 11.22
C VAL A 341 -17.48 6.32 11.18
N PRO A 342 -17.05 5.77 12.35
CA PRO A 342 -16.35 4.50 12.40
C PRO A 342 -17.15 3.37 11.74
N PRO A 343 -16.51 2.49 10.98
CA PRO A 343 -17.19 1.34 10.37
C PRO A 343 -17.87 0.43 11.40
N SER A 344 -19.12 0.04 11.12
CA SER A 344 -19.90 -0.81 12.04
C SER A 344 -19.32 -2.20 12.21
N TRP A 345 -18.66 -2.75 11.19
CA TRP A 345 -18.12 -4.11 11.15
C TRP A 345 -16.81 -4.30 11.94
N ILE A 346 -16.26 -3.24 12.54
CA ILE A 346 -15.02 -3.35 13.35
C ILE A 346 -15.25 -4.19 14.61
N ASN A 347 -16.48 -4.16 15.12
CA ASN A 347 -16.89 -4.86 16.33
C ASN A 347 -17.44 -6.26 16.06
N ASP A 348 -17.61 -6.65 14.79
CA ASP A 348 -18.05 -8.01 14.45
C ASP A 348 -16.91 -8.99 14.80
N GLU A 349 -17.25 -10.00 15.60
CA GLU A 349 -16.35 -10.85 16.41
C GLU A 349 -15.61 -11.95 15.62
N ASP A 350 -14.89 -11.64 14.54
CA ASP A 350 -14.18 -12.69 13.78
C ASP A 350 -12.70 -12.91 14.17
N ASP A 351 -12.16 -12.16 15.14
CA ASP A 351 -10.75 -12.29 15.57
C ASP A 351 -10.56 -12.84 16.99
N ILE A 352 -11.61 -13.29 17.68
CA ILE A 352 -11.46 -14.06 18.93
C ILE A 352 -11.34 -15.54 18.57
N ALA A 353 -10.17 -15.92 18.05
CA ALA A 353 -9.74 -17.31 18.00
C ALA A 353 -8.31 -17.44 18.56
N ASP A 354 -8.34 -17.75 19.85
CA ASP A 354 -7.46 -18.57 20.69
C ASP A 354 -6.09 -18.07 21.20
N ASP A 355 -5.96 -18.34 22.51
CA ASP A 355 -4.82 -18.31 23.44
C ASP A 355 -3.53 -19.00 22.95
#